data_AF-A0A969QTE0-F1
#
_entry.id   AF-A0A969QTE0-F1
#
_cell.length_a   1.000
_cell.length_b   1.000
_cell.length_c   1.000
_cell.angle_alpha   90.00
_cell.angle_beta   90.00
_cell.angle_gamma   90.00
#
_symmetry.space_group_name_H-M   'P 1'
#
loop_
_entity.id
_entity.type
_entity.pdbx_description
1 polymer ?
#
loop_
_entity_poly.entity_id
_entity_poly.type
_entity_poly.pdbx_seq_one_letter_code
_entity_poly.pdbx_strand_id
1 'polypeptide(L)'
;MTPITWGDEDEKVHCGIGTSAEGLFSRLQHIAASFDASGHTIVLVGHSLGAGVVALLAWLLRQRCAHMCLLLAPDDTTCGFV
;
A
#
# COMPACT_ATOMS: atom_id res chain seq x y z
N MET A 1 10.29 -8.27 19.22
CA MET A 1 10.34 -7.69 17.86
C MET A 1 10.29 -6.18 18.00
N THR A 2 11.26 -5.46 17.45
CA THR A 2 11.31 -3.98 17.49
C THR A 2 10.58 -3.41 16.27
N PRO A 3 9.63 -2.47 16.44
CA PRO A 3 8.99 -1.79 15.32
C PRO A 3 10.03 -0.98 14.53
N ILE A 4 9.81 -0.85 13.22
CA ILE A 4 10.64 -0.04 12.32
C ILE A 4 9.96 1.32 12.17
N THR A 5 10.72 2.40 12.24
CA THR A 5 10.27 3.77 11.95
C THR A 5 9.96 3.91 10.46
N TRP A 6 8.82 4.49 10.14
CA TRP A 6 8.24 4.52 8.80
C TRP A 6 7.51 5.84 8.61
N GLY A 7 7.91 6.72 7.68
CA GLY A 7 7.28 8.04 7.49
C GLY A 7 8.07 9.20 8.11
N ASP A 8 7.39 10.31 8.40
CA ASP A 8 7.95 11.39 9.22
C ASP A 8 8.15 10.89 10.67
N GLU A 9 9.13 11.48 11.36
CA GLU A 9 9.66 10.98 12.63
C GLU A 9 8.53 10.66 13.64
N ASP A 10 8.44 9.38 14.03
CA ASP A 10 7.55 8.73 15.03
C ASP A 10 6.48 7.75 14.52
N GLU A 11 6.21 7.66 13.22
CA GLU A 11 5.30 6.62 12.70
C GLU A 11 5.96 5.22 12.77
N LYS A 12 5.27 4.26 13.40
CA LYS A 12 5.79 2.91 13.67
C LYS A 12 4.89 1.85 13.06
N VAL A 13 5.51 0.90 12.36
CA VAL A 13 4.82 -0.28 11.82
C VAL A 13 5.47 -1.58 12.30
N HIS A 14 4.70 -2.67 12.27
CA HIS A 14 5.23 -3.99 12.56
C HIS A 14 6.34 -4.35 11.56
N CYS A 15 7.51 -4.75 12.06
CA CYS A 15 8.71 -4.93 11.23
C CYS A 15 8.49 -5.88 10.06
N GLY A 16 7.79 -7.01 10.27
CA GLY A 16 7.49 -7.96 9.19
C GLY A 16 6.59 -7.38 8.10
N ILE A 17 5.62 -6.54 8.47
CA ILE A 17 4.74 -5.88 7.50
C ILE A 17 5.55 -4.84 6.71
N GLY A 18 6.35 -4.03 7.39
CA GLY A 18 7.25 -3.06 6.77
C GLY A 18 8.20 -3.69 5.76
N THR A 19 8.92 -4.74 6.17
CA THR A 19 9.84 -5.46 5.29
C THR A 19 9.14 -6.05 4.07
N SER A 20 7.96 -6.67 4.25
CA SER A 20 7.20 -7.21 3.13
C SER A 20 6.69 -6.14 2.17
N ALA A 21 6.22 -4.99 2.69
CA ALA A 21 5.72 -3.89 1.89
C ALA A 21 6.83 -3.26 1.03
N GLU A 22 8.00 -2.96 1.59
CA GLU A 22 9.15 -2.43 0.80
C GLU A 22 9.64 -3.43 -0.24
N GLY A 23 9.67 -4.72 0.10
CA GLY A 23 10.02 -5.78 -0.84
C GLY A 23 9.07 -5.84 -2.04
N LEU A 24 7.77 -5.70 -1.80
CA LEU A 24 6.76 -5.63 -2.87
C LEU A 24 6.85 -4.32 -3.65
N PHE A 25 7.00 -3.18 -2.97
CA PHE A 25 7.15 -1.87 -3.60
C PHE A 25 8.32 -1.88 -4.59
N SER A 26 9.49 -2.34 -4.15
CA SER A 26 10.69 -2.42 -4.99
C SER A 26 10.47 -3.21 -6.27
N ARG A 27 9.64 -4.27 -6.22
CA ARG A 27 9.31 -5.13 -7.36
C ARG A 27 8.19 -4.58 -8.24
N LEU A 28 7.20 -3.91 -7.66
CA LEU A 28 5.96 -3.58 -8.36
C LEU A 28 5.87 -2.10 -8.76
N GLN A 29 6.70 -1.21 -8.20
CA GLN A 29 6.62 0.24 -8.43
C GLN A 29 6.65 0.62 -9.92
N HIS A 30 7.47 -0.04 -10.73
CA HIS A 30 7.59 0.27 -12.15
C HIS A 30 6.35 -0.16 -12.95
N ILE A 31 5.75 -1.29 -12.57
CA ILE A 31 4.50 -1.79 -13.16
C ILE A 31 3.36 -0.86 -12.76
N ALA A 32 3.28 -0.50 -11.48
CA ALA A 32 2.27 0.43 -10.97
C ALA A 32 2.36 1.79 -11.67
N ALA A 33 3.56 2.36 -11.80
CA ALA A 33 3.76 3.63 -12.52
C ALA A 33 3.35 3.53 -14.00
N SER A 34 3.60 2.40 -14.66
CA SER A 34 3.18 2.20 -16.06
C SER A 34 1.66 2.16 -16.22
N PHE A 35 0.95 1.49 -15.31
CA PHE A 35 -0.52 1.43 -15.34
C PHE A 35 -1.15 2.78 -14.98
N ASP A 36 -0.61 3.47 -13.98
CA ASP A 36 -1.06 4.81 -13.58
C ASP A 36 -0.89 5.83 -14.73
N ALA A 37 0.29 5.86 -15.36
CA ALA A 37 0.54 6.70 -16.54
C ALA A 37 -0.37 6.37 -17.74
N SER A 38 -0.88 5.13 -17.80
CA SER A 38 -1.83 4.68 -18.81
C SER A 38 -3.29 4.94 -18.41
N GLY A 39 -3.54 5.65 -17.32
CA GLY A 39 -4.89 5.99 -16.82
C GLY A 39 -5.65 4.82 -16.20
N HIS A 40 -4.97 3.73 -15.82
CA HIS A 40 -5.61 2.58 -15.18
C HIS A 40 -5.65 2.76 -13.66
N THR A 41 -6.76 2.36 -13.05
CA THR A 41 -6.87 2.30 -11.60
C THR A 41 -6.24 1.01 -11.06
N ILE A 42 -5.38 1.14 -10.06
CA ILE A 42 -4.75 0.01 -9.37
C ILE A 42 -5.50 -0.28 -8.07
N VAL A 43 -5.97 -1.51 -7.93
CA VAL A 43 -6.63 -1.99 -6.71
C VAL A 43 -5.72 -2.99 -6.00
N LEU A 44 -5.47 -2.76 -4.72
CA LEU A 44 -4.70 -3.66 -3.87
C LEU A 44 -5.63 -4.40 -2.92
N VAL A 45 -5.51 -5.73 -2.86
CA VAL A 45 -6.34 -6.59 -2.01
C VAL A 45 -5.43 -7.51 -1.21
N GLY A 46 -5.74 -7.69 0.08
CA GLY A 46 -4.98 -8.54 0.98
C GLY A 46 -5.86 -9.12 2.08
N HIS A 47 -5.47 -10.28 2.59
CA HIS A 47 -6.16 -10.98 3.69
C HIS A 47 -5.20 -11.27 4.83
N SER A 48 -5.66 -11.18 6.09
CA SER A 48 -4.85 -11.42 7.29
C SER A 48 -3.55 -10.59 7.29
N LEU A 49 -2.37 -11.19 7.42
CA LEU A 49 -1.08 -10.51 7.27
C LEU A 49 -1.00 -9.68 5.97
N GLY A 50 -1.54 -10.22 4.88
CA GLY A 50 -1.56 -9.56 3.58
C GLY A 50 -2.34 -8.24 3.61
N ALA A 51 -3.38 -8.11 4.43
CA ALA A 51 -4.15 -6.87 4.57
C ALA A 51 -3.27 -5.73 5.10
N GLY A 52 -2.45 -6.01 6.13
CA GLY A 52 -1.50 -5.05 6.66
C GLY A 52 -0.41 -4.67 5.65
N VAL A 53 0.08 -5.66 4.89
CA VAL A 53 1.10 -5.44 3.84
C VAL A 53 0.56 -4.55 2.71
N VAL A 54 -0.66 -4.83 2.21
CA VAL A 54 -1.22 -4.03 1.11
C VAL A 54 -1.63 -2.62 1.57
N ALA A 55 -2.05 -2.44 2.82
CA ALA A 55 -2.33 -1.12 3.37
C ALA A 55 -1.05 -0.24 3.35
N LEU A 56 0.07 -0.79 3.79
CA LEU A 56 1.35 -0.06 3.78
C LEU A 56 1.91 0.12 2.36
N LEU A 57 1.74 -0.88 1.49
CA LEU A 57 2.11 -0.77 0.07
C LEU A 57 1.32 0.32 -0.65
N ALA A 58 0.03 0.46 -0.35
CA ALA A 58 -0.79 1.53 -0.91
C ALA A 58 -0.29 2.91 -0.50
N TRP A 59 0.09 3.07 0.78
CA TRP A 59 0.71 4.30 1.28
C TRP A 59 2.02 4.59 0.53
N LEU A 60 2.90 3.60 0.37
CA LEU A 60 4.16 3.74 -0.39
C LEU A 60 3.92 4.20 -1.82
N LEU A 61 3.01 3.55 -2.53
CA LEU A 61 2.71 3.88 -3.92
C LEU A 61 2.08 5.27 -4.06
N ARG A 62 1.23 5.68 -3.12
CA ARG A 62 0.69 7.06 -3.09
C ARG A 62 1.77 8.11 -2.89
N GLN A 63 2.66 7.88 -1.93
CA GLN A 63 3.73 8.83 -1.60
C GLN A 63 4.79 8.92 -2.71
N ARG A 64 5.11 7.80 -3.36
CA ARG A 64 6.26 7.70 -4.27
C ARG A 64 5.90 7.61 -5.75
N CYS A 65 4.65 7.34 -6.11
CA CYS A 65 4.23 7.18 -7.51
C CYS A 65 3.08 8.09 -7.97
N ALA A 66 2.41 8.83 -7.07
CA ALA A 66 1.25 9.69 -7.34
C ALA A 66 0.01 8.97 -7.94
N HIS A 67 -1.20 9.47 -7.62
CA HIS A 67 -2.53 9.05 -8.13
C HIS A 67 -3.12 7.64 -7.83
N MET A 68 -2.73 6.95 -6.75
CA MET A 68 -3.41 5.69 -6.37
C MET A 68 -4.62 5.85 -5.42
N CYS A 69 -5.73 5.16 -5.70
CA CYS A 69 -6.88 5.02 -4.80
C CYS A 69 -6.79 3.70 -4.00
N LEU A 70 -6.87 3.77 -2.67
CA LEU A 70 -6.86 2.62 -1.76
C LEU A 70 -8.31 2.24 -1.45
N LEU A 71 -8.75 1.07 -1.92
CA LEU A 71 -9.92 0.39 -1.36
C LEU A 71 -9.42 -0.60 -0.32
N LEU A 72 -9.48 -0.22 0.96
CA LEU A 72 -9.47 -1.21 2.03
C LEU A 72 -10.79 -1.96 1.91
N ALA A 73 -10.74 -3.30 1.84
CA ALA A 73 -11.94 -4.11 1.84
C ALA A 73 -12.79 -3.68 3.05
N PRO A 74 -14.00 -3.12 2.85
CA PRO A 74 -14.91 -2.97 3.96
C PRO A 74 -15.27 -4.37 4.41
N ASP A 75 -15.12 -4.65 5.70
CA ASP A 75 -15.95 -5.67 6.34
C ASP A 75 -17.40 -5.20 6.15
N ASP A 76 -18.02 -5.68 5.08
CA ASP A 76 -19.38 -5.42 4.61
C ASP A 76 -19.87 -3.95 4.61
N THR A 77 -20.38 -3.56 3.45
CA THR A 77 -21.15 -2.33 3.14
C THR A 77 -20.40 -1.04 2.80
N THR A 78 -20.78 -0.52 1.63
CA THR A 78 -20.56 0.81 1.03
C THR A 78 -19.26 1.06 0.26
N CYS A 79 -19.37 0.85 -1.06
CA CYS A 79 -18.62 1.55 -2.08
C CYS A 79 -18.70 3.07 -1.85
N GLY A 80 -17.56 3.75 -1.76
CA GLY A 80 -17.46 5.20 -1.80
C GLY A 80 -16.27 5.60 -2.67
N PHE A 81 -16.56 6.06 -3.88
CA PHE A 81 -15.60 6.74 -4.75
C PHE A 81 -15.39 8.16 -4.22
N VAL A 82 -14.15 8.51 -3.89
CA VAL A 82 -13.66 9.90 -3.89
C VAL A 82 -12.23 9.90 -4.43
#